data_AF-A0A2W5YNL8-F1
#
_entry.id   AF-A0A2W5YNL8-F1
#
_cell.length_a   1.000
_cell.length_b   1.000
_cell.length_c   1.000
_cell.angle_alpha   90.00
_cell.angle_beta   90.00
_cell.angle_gamma   90.00
#
_symmetry.space_group_name_H-M   'P 1'
#
loop_
_entity.id
_entity.type
_entity.pdbx_description
1 polymer ?
#
loop_
_entity_poly.entity_id
_entity_poly.type
_entity_poly.pdbx_seq_one_letter_code
_entity_poly.pdbx_strand_id
1 'polypeptide(L)'
;MQKTQLKKDWTLTPEALHRLLAWLDEGVNSAGQKFLEMRRRLVDYFDRKNCLTPDELADETLNRVARRLEEERALETETPAKYCYILARFVFLEYLRARAKDQAVRSEIRGEPRDEREDQTNREIKERMLECLDQCAGKLDSANRKLIFGYYFGEERVKIDNRRALAEALGITVNALSIRACRIRDQLELCVRQCAGLP
;
A
#
# COMPACT_ATOMS: atom_id res chain seq x y z
N MET A 1 17.42 -18.95 -4.92
CA MET A 1 16.35 -18.64 -5.89
C MET A 1 15.07 -19.38 -5.49
N GLN A 2 14.20 -18.76 -4.69
CA GLN A 2 12.92 -19.36 -4.30
C GLN A 2 11.82 -18.76 -5.17
N LYS A 3 11.24 -19.60 -6.01
CA LYS A 3 10.06 -19.29 -6.82
C LYS A 3 8.85 -19.26 -5.87
N THR A 4 8.36 -18.07 -5.54
CA THR A 4 7.08 -17.88 -4.87
C THR A 4 5.98 -18.21 -5.86
N GLN A 5 5.58 -19.49 -5.93
CA GLN A 5 4.39 -19.89 -6.65
C GLN A 5 3.18 -19.26 -5.95
N LEU A 6 2.44 -18.45 -6.72
CA LEU A 6 1.12 -17.94 -6.35
C LEU A 6 0.22 -19.13 -6.00
N LYS A 7 -0.07 -19.32 -4.71
CA LYS A 7 -1.23 -20.11 -4.28
C LYS A 7 -2.49 -19.32 -4.62
N LYS A 8 -2.93 -19.49 -5.87
CA LYS A 8 -4.17 -18.93 -6.45
C LYS A 8 -5.42 -19.75 -6.05
N ASP A 9 -5.24 -20.86 -5.34
CA ASP A 9 -6.29 -21.83 -4.99
C ASP A 9 -6.62 -21.81 -3.50
N TRP A 10 -6.85 -20.62 -2.92
CA TRP A 10 -7.45 -20.54 -1.58
C TRP A 10 -8.94 -20.25 -1.75
N THR A 11 -9.77 -21.25 -1.44
CA THR A 11 -11.21 -21.13 -1.42
C THR A 11 -11.66 -20.66 -0.04
N LEU A 12 -12.52 -19.64 -0.01
CA LEU A 12 -13.09 -19.11 1.22
C LEU A 12 -13.91 -20.20 1.92
N THR A 13 -13.41 -20.72 3.03
CA THR A 13 -14.13 -21.72 3.83
C THR A 13 -15.28 -21.06 4.59
N PRO A 14 -16.38 -21.79 4.88
CA PRO A 14 -17.47 -21.27 5.71
C PRO A 14 -16.99 -20.72 7.06
N GLU A 15 -15.98 -21.36 7.66
CA GLU A 15 -15.39 -20.95 8.93
C GLU A 15 -14.59 -19.64 8.81
N ALA A 16 -13.82 -19.47 7.72
CA ALA A 16 -13.11 -18.23 7.44
C ALA A 16 -14.08 -17.08 7.13
N LEU A 17 -15.17 -17.35 6.42
CA LEU A 17 -16.24 -16.38 6.18
C LEU A 17 -16.90 -15.93 7.49
N HIS A 18 -17.26 -16.85 8.40
CA HIS A 18 -17.85 -16.49 9.68
C HIS A 18 -16.90 -15.63 10.54
N ARG A 19 -15.60 -15.91 10.53
CA ARG A 19 -14.59 -15.08 11.22
C ARG A 19 -14.46 -13.70 10.60
N LEU A 20 -14.44 -13.62 9.26
CA LEU A 20 -14.41 -12.35 8.54
C LEU A 20 -15.64 -11.50 8.88
N LEU A 21 -16.84 -12.11 8.87
CA LEU A 21 -18.09 -11.43 9.24
C LEU A 21 -18.01 -10.92 10.68
N ALA A 22 -17.65 -11.76 11.64
CA ALA A 22 -17.52 -11.36 13.04
C ALA A 22 -16.51 -10.21 13.26
N TRP A 23 -15.41 -10.23 12.50
CA TRP A 23 -14.38 -9.19 12.56
C TRP A 23 -14.83 -7.87 11.92
N LEU A 24 -15.49 -7.91 10.76
CA LEU A 24 -16.09 -6.73 10.12
C LEU A 24 -17.22 -6.13 10.98
N ASP A 25 -17.95 -7.00 11.66
CA ASP A 25 -19.05 -6.66 12.55
C ASP A 25 -18.62 -6.04 13.86
N GLU A 26 -17.33 -6.09 14.21
CA GLU A 26 -16.81 -5.66 15.51
C GLU A 26 -17.62 -6.29 16.67
N GLY A 27 -18.10 -7.52 16.46
CA GLY A 27 -18.91 -8.28 17.44
C GLY A 27 -20.43 -8.06 17.39
N VAL A 28 -20.97 -7.16 16.56
CA VAL A 28 -22.43 -6.96 16.40
C VAL A 28 -22.92 -7.61 15.12
N ASN A 29 -23.55 -8.78 15.23
CA ASN A 29 -24.06 -9.55 14.09
C ASN A 29 -24.94 -8.69 13.17
N SER A 30 -24.40 -8.30 12.02
CA SER A 30 -25.09 -7.46 11.02
C SER A 30 -25.79 -8.29 9.94
N ALA A 31 -25.89 -9.61 10.11
CA ALA A 31 -26.39 -10.56 9.11
C ALA A 31 -25.69 -10.41 7.74
N GLY A 32 -24.42 -10.00 7.74
CA GLY A 32 -23.61 -9.83 6.52
C GLY A 32 -23.73 -8.46 5.84
N GLN A 33 -24.49 -7.50 6.40
CA GLN A 33 -24.63 -6.17 5.81
C GLN A 33 -23.30 -5.41 5.74
N LYS A 34 -22.47 -5.46 6.78
CA LYS A 34 -21.16 -4.79 6.76
C LYS A 34 -20.20 -5.38 5.73
N PHE A 35 -20.31 -6.68 5.48
CA PHE A 35 -19.54 -7.34 4.41
C PHE A 35 -19.94 -6.82 3.03
N LEU A 36 -21.25 -6.73 2.75
CA LEU A 36 -21.75 -6.18 1.49
C LEU A 36 -21.39 -4.70 1.32
N GLU A 37 -21.48 -3.92 2.41
CA GLU A 37 -21.07 -2.52 2.41
C GLU A 37 -19.58 -2.36 2.11
N MET A 38 -18.73 -3.17 2.75
CA MET A 38 -17.29 -3.16 2.51
C MET A 38 -16.95 -3.62 1.10
N ARG A 39 -17.60 -4.66 0.57
CA ARG A 39 -17.47 -5.09 -0.83
C ARG A 39 -17.79 -3.94 -1.78
N ARG A 40 -18.95 -3.28 -1.61
CA ARG A 40 -19.35 -2.14 -2.46
C ARG A 40 -18.31 -1.02 -2.42
N ARG A 41 -17.82 -0.66 -1.23
CA ARG A 41 -16.78 0.36 -1.05
C ARG A 41 -15.46 0.00 -1.73
N LEU A 42 -15.10 -1.27 -1.76
CA LEU A 42 -13.91 -1.76 -2.44
C LEU A 42 -14.12 -1.74 -3.97
N VAL A 43 -15.28 -2.13 -4.47
CA VAL A 43 -15.63 -2.01 -5.90
C VAL A 43 -15.53 -0.54 -6.33
N ASP A 44 -16.17 0.38 -5.62
CA ASP A 44 -16.10 1.82 -5.91
C ASP A 44 -14.64 2.34 -5.90
N TYR A 45 -13.80 1.80 -5.00
CA TYR A 45 -12.39 2.14 -4.92
C TYR A 45 -11.61 1.69 -6.16
N PHE A 46 -11.83 0.46 -6.65
CA PHE A 46 -11.17 -0.07 -7.85
C PHE A 46 -11.73 0.54 -9.15
N ASP A 47 -13.03 0.85 -9.16
CA ASP A 47 -13.73 1.49 -10.28
C ASP A 47 -13.19 2.91 -10.53
N ARG A 48 -13.03 3.71 -9.47
CA ARG A 48 -12.37 5.03 -9.54
C ARG A 48 -10.91 4.98 -10.01
N LYS A 49 -10.29 3.80 -9.99
CA LYS A 49 -8.93 3.55 -10.48
C LYS A 49 -8.91 2.99 -11.91
N ASN A 50 -10.05 2.94 -12.59
CA ASN A 50 -10.23 2.40 -13.94
C ASN A 50 -9.71 0.95 -14.09
N CYS A 51 -9.95 0.11 -13.07
CA CYS A 51 -9.69 -1.32 -13.19
C CYS A 51 -10.75 -1.96 -14.10
N LEU A 52 -10.34 -2.92 -14.94
CA LEU A 52 -11.24 -3.63 -15.84
C LEU A 52 -12.17 -4.62 -15.11
N THR A 53 -11.74 -5.12 -13.94
CA THR A 53 -12.48 -6.11 -13.15
C THR A 53 -12.57 -5.69 -11.68
N PRO A 54 -13.26 -4.58 -11.36
CA PRO A 54 -13.30 -4.02 -10.00
C PRO A 54 -13.98 -4.97 -9.00
N ASP A 55 -15.00 -5.72 -9.42
CA ASP A 55 -15.65 -6.76 -8.60
C ASP A 55 -14.70 -7.88 -8.18
N GLU A 56 -13.94 -8.43 -9.14
CA GLU A 56 -12.99 -9.52 -8.87
C GLU A 56 -11.87 -9.06 -7.92
N LEU A 57 -11.39 -7.82 -8.08
CA LEU A 57 -10.35 -7.26 -7.20
C LEU A 57 -10.88 -6.99 -5.79
N ALA A 58 -12.14 -6.60 -5.65
CA ALA A 58 -12.80 -6.48 -4.35
C ALA A 58 -12.92 -7.84 -3.65
N ASP A 59 -13.38 -8.86 -4.38
CA ASP A 59 -13.53 -10.22 -3.86
C ASP A 59 -12.17 -10.84 -3.48
N GLU A 60 -11.15 -10.65 -4.32
CA GLU A 60 -9.77 -11.06 -4.04
C GLU A 60 -9.22 -10.37 -2.77
N THR A 61 -9.53 -9.08 -2.59
CA THR A 61 -9.14 -8.35 -1.37
C THR A 61 -9.77 -8.97 -0.13
N LEU A 62 -11.07 -9.28 -0.17
CA LEU A 62 -11.79 -9.88 0.96
C LEU A 62 -11.30 -11.31 1.26
N ASN A 63 -10.97 -12.10 0.23
CA ASN A 63 -10.37 -13.42 0.41
C ASN A 63 -9.00 -13.33 1.11
N ARG A 64 -8.17 -12.35 0.75
CA ARG A 64 -6.88 -12.11 1.41
C ARG A 64 -7.05 -11.66 2.85
N VAL A 65 -8.05 -10.84 3.15
CA VAL A 65 -8.39 -10.46 4.53
C VAL A 65 -8.78 -11.70 5.33
N ALA A 66 -9.68 -12.54 4.79
CA ALA A 66 -10.12 -13.77 5.44
C ALA A 66 -8.95 -14.74 5.73
N ARG A 67 -8.04 -14.92 4.76
CA ARG A 67 -6.84 -15.72 4.96
C ARG A 67 -5.91 -15.14 6.03
N ARG A 68 -5.70 -13.82 6.03
CA ARG A 68 -4.88 -13.15 7.06
C ARG A 68 -5.47 -13.27 8.45
N LEU A 69 -6.80 -13.23 8.58
CA LEU A 69 -7.51 -13.46 9.84
C LEU A 69 -7.40 -14.91 10.33
N GLU A 70 -7.21 -15.88 9.43
CA GLU A 70 -6.96 -17.27 9.79
C GLU A 70 -5.52 -17.49 10.28
N GLU A 71 -4.55 -16.82 9.63
CA GLU A 71 -3.12 -16.92 9.92
C GLU A 71 -2.67 -16.10 11.14
N GLU A 72 -3.16 -14.85 11.27
CA GLU A 72 -2.81 -13.91 12.33
C GLU A 72 -4.00 -13.77 13.31
N ARG A 73 -3.93 -14.49 14.44
CA ARG A 73 -5.01 -14.58 15.45
C ARG A 73 -5.41 -13.26 16.14
N ALA A 74 -4.84 -12.11 15.80
CA ALA A 74 -5.14 -10.83 16.44
C ALA A 74 -4.71 -9.63 15.58
N LEU A 75 -5.61 -9.15 14.70
CA LEU A 75 -5.51 -7.78 14.16
C LEU A 75 -6.05 -6.80 15.22
N GLU A 76 -5.37 -6.70 16.36
CA GLU A 76 -5.87 -6.07 17.59
C GLU A 76 -5.83 -4.53 17.62
N THR A 77 -5.52 -3.83 16.52
CA THR A 77 -5.20 -2.39 16.62
C THR A 77 -5.70 -1.50 15.49
N GLU A 78 -6.36 -2.03 14.46
CA GLU A 78 -6.80 -1.22 13.30
C GLU A 78 -8.28 -1.44 12.98
N THR A 79 -8.98 -0.37 12.57
CA THR A 79 -10.38 -0.49 12.16
C THR A 79 -10.49 -1.43 10.96
N PRO A 80 -11.51 -2.32 10.91
CA PRO A 80 -11.62 -3.32 9.85
C PRO A 80 -11.54 -2.73 8.43
N ALA A 81 -12.20 -1.59 8.23
CA ALA A 81 -12.19 -0.86 6.96
C ALA A 81 -10.78 -0.43 6.54
N LYS A 82 -9.96 0.09 7.46
CA LYS A 82 -8.60 0.58 7.15
C LYS A 82 -7.70 -0.57 6.70
N TYR A 83 -7.79 -1.72 7.34
CA TYR A 83 -7.04 -2.90 6.95
C TYR A 83 -7.47 -3.43 5.56
N CYS A 84 -8.77 -3.45 5.27
CA CYS A 84 -9.27 -3.79 3.93
C CYS A 84 -8.68 -2.86 2.85
N TYR A 85 -8.62 -1.54 3.08
CA TYR A 85 -8.02 -0.61 2.10
C TYR A 85 -6.51 -0.79 1.94
N ILE A 86 -5.79 -1.14 3.01
CA ILE A 86 -4.36 -1.46 2.92
C ILE A 86 -4.15 -2.67 1.99
N LEU A 87 -4.93 -3.74 2.17
CA LEU A 87 -4.86 -4.91 1.28
C LEU A 87 -5.34 -4.59 -0.14
N ALA A 88 -6.39 -3.79 -0.30
CA ALA A 88 -6.87 -3.34 -1.61
C ALA A 88 -5.79 -2.61 -2.40
N ARG A 89 -4.96 -1.80 -1.71
CA ARG A 89 -3.81 -1.15 -2.33
C ARG A 89 -2.76 -2.15 -2.83
N PHE A 90 -2.46 -3.20 -2.06
CA PHE A 90 -1.52 -4.23 -2.50
C PHE A 90 -2.08 -5.04 -3.69
N VAL A 91 -3.35 -5.41 -3.65
CA VAL A 91 -4.06 -6.06 -4.76
C VAL A 91 -4.03 -5.19 -6.01
N PHE A 92 -4.25 -3.88 -5.88
CA PHE A 92 -4.15 -2.93 -6.99
C PHE A 92 -2.73 -2.89 -7.60
N LEU A 93 -1.69 -2.85 -6.77
CA LEU A 93 -0.31 -2.84 -7.26
C LEU A 93 0.05 -4.14 -8.00
N GLU A 94 -0.45 -5.28 -7.53
CA GLU A 94 -0.30 -6.56 -8.22
C GLU A 94 -1.05 -6.58 -9.56
N TYR A 95 -2.28 -6.06 -9.57
CA TYR A 95 -3.07 -5.92 -10.79
C TYR A 95 -2.36 -5.05 -11.84
N LEU A 96 -1.78 -3.91 -11.43
CA LEU A 96 -0.99 -3.06 -12.34
C LEU A 96 0.24 -3.79 -12.89
N ARG A 97 0.96 -4.56 -12.05
CA ARG A 97 2.11 -5.36 -12.51
C ARG A 97 1.70 -6.46 -13.49
N ALA A 98 0.59 -7.14 -13.22
CA ALA A 98 0.04 -8.16 -14.11
C ALA A 98 -0.37 -7.55 -15.46
N ARG A 99 -1.04 -6.39 -15.44
CA ARG A 99 -1.40 -5.65 -16.65
C ARG A 99 -0.21 -5.20 -17.47
N ALA A 100 0.83 -4.66 -16.84
CA ALA A 100 2.04 -4.26 -17.54
C ALA A 100 2.71 -5.47 -18.22
N LYS A 101 2.68 -6.64 -17.58
CA LYS A 101 3.19 -7.89 -18.14
C LYS A 101 2.33 -8.40 -19.31
N ASP A 102 1.01 -8.40 -19.16
CA ASP A 102 0.08 -8.82 -20.21
C ASP A 102 0.11 -7.88 -21.41
N GLN A 103 0.27 -6.57 -21.17
CA GLN A 103 0.51 -5.58 -22.22
C GLN A 103 1.82 -5.83 -22.94
N ALA A 104 2.91 -6.12 -22.22
CA ALA A 104 4.19 -6.46 -22.84
C ALA A 104 4.08 -7.70 -23.75
N VAL A 105 3.46 -8.78 -23.26
CA VAL A 105 3.23 -10.00 -24.05
C VAL A 105 2.32 -9.74 -25.25
N ARG A 106 1.24 -8.96 -25.07
CA ARG A 106 0.35 -8.59 -26.18
C ARG A 106 1.03 -7.70 -27.22
N SER A 107 1.88 -6.76 -26.81
CA SER A 107 2.65 -5.91 -27.73
C SER A 107 3.66 -6.73 -28.54
N GLU A 108 4.31 -7.72 -27.91
CA GLU A 108 5.23 -8.64 -28.60
C GLU A 108 4.49 -9.50 -29.65
N ILE A 109 3.28 -9.97 -29.34
CA ILE A 109 2.48 -10.80 -30.26
C ILE A 109 1.87 -9.97 -31.40
N ARG A 110 1.44 -8.73 -31.13
CA ARG A 110 0.72 -7.90 -32.10
C ARG A 110 1.66 -7.06 -32.99
N GLY A 111 2.97 -7.04 -32.70
CA GLY A 111 3.93 -6.18 -33.40
C GLY A 111 3.60 -4.69 -33.26
N GLU A 112 2.79 -4.34 -32.27
CA GLU A 112 2.51 -2.95 -31.92
C GLU A 112 3.71 -2.42 -31.15
N PRO A 113 4.20 -1.21 -31.47
CA PRO A 113 5.20 -0.59 -30.62
C PRO A 113 4.64 -0.59 -29.21
N ARG A 114 5.36 -1.22 -28.28
CA ARG A 114 5.22 -0.99 -26.83
C ARG A 114 4.97 0.50 -26.68
N ASP A 115 3.97 0.94 -25.92
CA ASP A 115 3.73 2.38 -25.77
C ASP A 115 4.88 2.98 -24.96
N GLU A 116 6.02 3.14 -25.63
CA GLU A 116 7.26 3.71 -25.15
C GLU A 116 6.96 5.12 -24.64
N ARG A 117 5.90 5.78 -25.14
CA ARG A 117 5.51 7.11 -24.70
C ARG A 117 4.91 7.08 -23.29
N GLU A 118 4.03 6.13 -22.96
CA GLU A 118 3.50 5.99 -21.58
C GLU A 118 4.61 5.60 -20.59
N ASP A 119 5.49 4.67 -20.98
CA ASP A 119 6.61 4.23 -20.14
C ASP A 119 7.69 5.31 -19.96
N GLN A 120 7.94 6.11 -21.00
CA GLN A 120 8.85 7.25 -20.97
C GLN A 120 8.26 8.38 -20.13
N THR A 121 6.97 8.71 -20.32
CA THR A 121 6.26 9.71 -19.51
C THR A 121 6.28 9.34 -18.03
N ASN A 122 6.05 8.06 -17.70
CA ASN A 122 6.11 7.58 -16.32
C ASN A 122 7.53 7.63 -15.72
N ARG A 123 8.57 7.42 -16.53
CA ARG A 123 9.97 7.59 -16.10
C ARG A 123 10.30 9.05 -15.86
N GLU A 124 9.94 9.94 -16.78
CA GLU A 124 10.14 11.39 -16.68
C GLU A 124 9.42 11.98 -15.46
N ILE A 125 8.19 11.55 -15.19
CA ILE A 125 7.46 11.96 -13.98
C ILE A 125 8.19 11.48 -12.71
N LYS A 126 8.67 10.24 -12.69
CA LYS A 126 9.42 9.71 -11.53
C LYS A 126 10.74 10.43 -11.32
N GLU A 127 11.49 10.68 -12.38
CA GLU A 127 12.75 11.44 -12.34
C GLU A 127 12.52 12.84 -11.78
N ARG A 128 11.51 13.56 -12.29
CA ARG A 128 11.11 14.86 -11.74
C ARG A 128 10.68 14.81 -10.28
N MET A 129 9.94 13.77 -9.88
CA MET A 129 9.56 13.59 -8.47
C MET A 129 10.78 13.33 -7.57
N LEU A 130 11.77 12.57 -8.05
CA LEU A 130 13.00 12.29 -7.31
C LEU A 130 13.88 13.54 -7.18
N GLU A 131 14.04 14.31 -8.26
CA GLU A 131 14.74 15.59 -8.23
C GLU A 131 14.10 16.56 -7.25
N CYS A 132 12.76 16.66 -7.28
CA CYS A 132 12.02 17.48 -6.31
C CYS A 132 12.17 16.97 -4.88
N LEU A 133 12.21 15.65 -4.67
CA LEU A 133 12.45 15.07 -3.35
C LEU A 133 13.83 15.44 -2.82
N ASP A 134 14.88 15.35 -3.64
CA ASP A 134 16.24 15.72 -3.24
C ASP A 134 16.35 17.21 -2.91
N GLN A 135 15.75 18.08 -3.72
CA GLN A 135 15.71 19.52 -3.45
C GLN A 135 14.95 19.83 -2.15
N CYS A 136 13.80 19.21 -1.94
CA CYS A 136 12.99 19.41 -0.74
C CYS A 136 13.64 18.84 0.52
N ALA A 137 14.28 17.68 0.44
CA ALA A 137 15.12 17.15 1.51
C ALA A 137 16.32 18.08 1.78
N GLY A 138 16.85 18.73 0.74
CA GLY A 138 17.87 19.77 0.80
C GLY A 138 17.47 21.03 1.59
N LYS A 139 16.17 21.33 1.69
CA LYS A 139 15.64 22.47 2.47
C LYS A 139 15.43 22.16 3.95
N LEU A 140 15.37 20.87 4.33
CA LEU A 140 15.30 20.47 5.73
C LEU A 140 16.61 20.80 6.45
N ASP A 141 16.52 21.13 7.73
CA ASP A 141 17.68 21.21 8.61
C ASP A 141 18.37 19.84 8.74
N SER A 142 19.67 19.88 9.06
CA SER A 142 20.51 18.69 9.11
C SER A 142 20.02 17.64 10.11
N ALA A 143 19.36 18.06 11.20
CA ALA A 143 18.81 17.16 12.21
C ALA A 143 17.55 16.44 11.69
N ASN A 144 16.60 17.16 11.10
CA ASN A 144 15.40 16.54 10.53
C ASN A 144 15.71 15.68 9.30
N ARG A 145 16.72 16.07 8.49
CA ARG A 145 17.21 15.25 7.36
C ARG A 145 17.77 13.91 7.83
N LYS A 146 18.65 13.91 8.84
CA LYS A 146 19.20 12.67 9.41
C LYS A 146 18.10 11.80 10.02
N LEU A 147 17.13 12.42 10.70
CA LEU A 147 16.00 11.71 11.29
C LEU A 147 15.16 11.00 10.22
N ILE A 148 14.74 11.70 9.16
CA ILE A 148 13.85 11.13 8.16
C ILE A 148 14.53 10.02 7.35
N PHE A 149 15.81 10.21 6.95
CA PHE A 149 16.55 9.16 6.25
C PHE A 149 16.79 7.95 7.14
N GLY A 150 17.19 8.15 8.40
CA GLY A 150 17.36 7.05 9.35
C GLY A 150 16.05 6.32 9.65
N TYR A 151 14.92 7.04 9.74
CA TYR A 151 13.60 6.46 10.02
C TYR A 151 13.11 5.50 8.92
N TYR A 152 13.56 5.75 7.68
CA TYR A 152 13.23 4.97 6.49
C TYR A 152 14.32 3.98 6.05
N PHE A 153 15.49 4.02 6.67
CA PHE A 153 16.61 3.17 6.32
C PHE A 153 16.38 1.71 6.74
N GLY A 154 16.62 0.78 5.81
CA GLY A 154 16.51 -0.66 6.02
C GLY A 154 15.13 -1.26 5.76
N GLU A 155 15.09 -2.60 5.65
CA GLU A 155 13.88 -3.38 5.43
C GLU A 155 13.46 -4.16 6.69
N GLU A 156 12.15 -4.39 6.86
CA GLU A 156 11.56 -5.21 7.93
C GLU A 156 12.11 -4.95 9.34
N ARG A 157 12.82 -5.94 9.92
CA ARG A 157 13.37 -5.87 11.29
C ARG A 157 14.42 -4.77 11.44
N VAL A 158 15.24 -4.55 10.40
CA VAL A 158 16.27 -3.50 10.40
C VAL A 158 15.63 -2.12 10.61
N LYS A 159 14.45 -1.89 10.04
CA LYS A 159 13.72 -0.62 10.20
C LYS A 159 13.19 -0.43 11.62
N ILE A 160 12.73 -1.50 12.27
CA ILE A 160 12.25 -1.45 13.66
C ILE A 160 13.42 -1.13 14.61
N ASP A 161 14.54 -1.82 14.42
CA ASP A 161 15.73 -1.62 15.23
C ASP A 161 16.33 -0.21 15.02
N ASN A 162 16.38 0.27 13.77
CA ASN A 162 16.81 1.63 13.48
C ASN A 162 15.92 2.69 14.14
N ARG A 163 14.60 2.51 14.16
CA ARG A 163 13.68 3.43 14.83
C ARG A 163 13.90 3.46 16.35
N ARG A 164 14.20 2.30 16.96
CA ARG A 164 14.54 2.22 18.38
C ARG A 164 15.85 2.95 18.67
N ALA A 165 16.89 2.66 17.89
CA ALA A 165 18.20 3.31 18.02
C ALA A 165 18.13 4.84 17.80
N LEU A 166 17.32 5.30 16.83
CA LEU A 166 17.09 6.73 16.59
C LEU A 166 16.36 7.41 17.74
N ALA A 167 15.37 6.74 18.33
CA ALA A 167 14.65 7.27 19.48
C ALA A 167 15.59 7.40 20.69
N GLU A 168 16.42 6.38 20.93
CA GLU A 168 17.42 6.35 21.99
C GLU A 168 18.50 7.43 21.82
N ALA A 169 19.07 7.55 20.62
CA ALA A 169 20.08 8.57 20.30
C ALA A 169 19.57 10.01 20.46
N LEU A 170 18.27 10.23 20.30
CA LEU A 170 17.62 11.53 20.48
C LEU A 170 17.04 11.73 21.89
N GLY A 171 17.09 10.71 22.76
CA GLY A 171 16.51 10.76 24.10
C GLY A 171 14.99 10.91 24.11
N ILE A 172 14.30 10.45 23.06
CA ILE A 172 12.84 10.56 22.91
C ILE A 172 12.16 9.20 22.86
N THR A 173 10.86 9.16 23.09
CA THR A 173 10.08 7.93 22.91
C THR A 173 9.90 7.59 21.43
N VAL A 174 9.70 6.31 21.11
CA VAL A 174 9.42 5.85 19.74
C VAL A 174 8.14 6.51 19.17
N ASN A 175 7.16 6.80 20.03
CA ASN A 175 5.97 7.52 19.64
C ASN A 175 6.28 8.99 19.25
N ALA A 176 7.10 9.68 20.04
CA ALA A 176 7.57 11.03 19.72
C ALA A 176 8.40 11.06 18.42
N LEU A 177 9.22 10.04 18.18
CA LEU A 177 9.95 9.87 16.90
C LEU A 177 8.97 9.73 15.73
N SER A 178 7.92 8.92 15.90
CA SER A 178 6.91 8.68 14.86
C SER A 178 6.11 9.95 14.52
N ILE A 179 5.72 10.73 15.53
CA ILE A 179 5.06 12.04 15.35
C ILE A 179 5.98 13.02 14.61
N ARG A 180 7.25 13.08 15.01
CA ARG A 180 8.24 13.97 14.36
C ARG A 180 8.50 13.57 12.91
N ALA A 181 8.63 12.27 12.64
CA ALA A 181 8.77 11.74 11.29
C ALA A 181 7.51 12.00 10.43
N CYS A 182 6.32 11.96 11.03
CA CYS A 182 5.08 12.32 10.34
C CYS A 182 5.11 13.79 9.90
N ARG A 183 5.43 14.72 10.82
CA ARG A 183 5.51 16.16 10.49
C ARG A 183 6.53 16.45 9.38
N ILE A 184 7.70 15.82 9.44
CA ILE A 184 8.73 16.00 8.40
C ILE A 184 8.26 15.44 7.06
N ARG A 185 7.54 14.31 7.06
CA ARG A 185 6.93 13.75 5.85
C ARG A 185 5.90 14.71 5.26
N ASP A 186 5.02 15.27 6.08
CA ASP A 186 3.98 16.20 5.62
C ASP A 186 4.62 17.45 4.98
N GLN A 187 5.71 17.96 5.57
CA GLN A 187 6.49 19.06 5.00
C GLN A 187 7.15 18.69 3.65
N LEU A 188 7.75 17.50 3.56
CA LEU A 188 8.35 17.01 2.31
C LEU A 188 7.29 16.81 1.23
N GLU A 189 6.13 16.24 1.58
CA GLU A 189 5.03 16.01 0.66
C GLU A 189 4.50 17.32 0.09
N LEU A 190 4.25 18.32 0.94
CA LEU A 190 3.84 19.66 0.50
C LEU A 190 4.88 20.29 -0.43
N CYS A 191 6.16 20.22 -0.07
CA CYS A 191 7.24 20.78 -0.89
C CYS A 191 7.37 20.06 -2.24
N VAL A 192 7.29 18.72 -2.26
CA VAL A 192 7.41 17.93 -3.50
C VAL A 192 6.20 18.16 -4.40
N ARG A 193 4.98 18.25 -3.86
CA ARG A 193 3.78 18.60 -4.65
C ARG A 193 3.93 19.97 -5.32
N GLN A 194 4.39 20.97 -4.57
CA GLN A 194 4.66 22.31 -5.12
C GLN A 194 5.77 22.31 -6.18
N CYS A 195 6.85 21.55 -5.96
CA CYS A 195 7.98 21.46 -6.89
C CYS A 195 7.63 20.70 -8.18
N ALA A 196 6.93 19.57 -8.06
CA ALA A 196 6.58 18.73 -9.20
C ALA A 196 5.42 19.30 -10.04
N GLY A 197 4.70 20.32 -9.52
CA GLY A 197 3.54 20.92 -10.18
C GLY A 197 2.34 19.96 -10.25
N LEU A 198 2.26 19.02 -9.31
CA LEU A 198 1.13 18.09 -9.19
C LEU A 198 0.04 18.76 -8.32
N PRO A 199 -1.25 18.69 -8.72
CA PRO A 199 -2.35 19.20 -7.90
C PRO A 199 -2.47 18.47 -6.55
#